data_AF-A0A4U3MI58-F1
#
_entry.id   AF-A0A4U3MI58-F1
#
_cell.length_a   1.000
_cell.length_b   1.000
_cell.length_c   1.000
_cell.angle_alpha   90.00
_cell.angle_beta   90.00
_cell.angle_gamma   90.00
#
_symmetry.space_group_name_H-M   'P 1'
#
loop_
_entity.id
_entity.type
_entity.pdbx_description
1 polymer ?
#
loop_
_entity_poly.entity_id
_entity_poly.type
_entity_poly.pdbx_seq_one_letter_code
_entity_poly.pdbx_strand_id
1 'polypeptide(L)' 'MTHLRIVRGDATPEEVAALVVALRDISLTEQKSEPSPPRWRAPSRRMRGNVPPRPGKGTWRASGLPE' A
#
# COMPACT_ATOMS: atom_id res chain seq x y z
N MET A 1 22.72 -7.42 0.46
CA MET A 1 23.64 -6.60 -0.35
C MET A 1 23.07 -6.47 -1.75
N THR A 2 22.47 -5.34 -2.08
CA THR A 2 21.92 -5.07 -3.40
C THR A 2 23.01 -4.46 -4.29
N HIS A 3 23.33 -5.11 -5.40
CA HIS A 3 24.31 -4.63 -6.38
C HIS A 3 23.72 -4.77 -7.79
N LEU A 4 24.13 -3.88 -8.70
CA LEU A 4 23.66 -3.86 -10.08
C LEU A 4 24.83 -4.19 -11.02
N ARG A 5 24.61 -5.11 -11.97
CA ARG A 5 25.64 -5.55 -12.93
C ARG A 5 25.13 -5.37 -14.36
N ILE A 6 25.90 -4.65 -15.17
CA ILE A 6 25.66 -4.50 -16.60
C ILE A 6 26.27 -5.72 -17.29
N VAL A 7 25.46 -6.49 -18.03
CA VAL A 7 25.87 -7.76 -18.64
C VAL A 7 26.31 -7.57 -20.09
N ARG A 8 25.84 -6.52 -20.77
CA ARG A 8 26.12 -6.25 -22.18
C ARG A 8 26.06 -4.76 -22.48
N GLY A 9 27.00 -4.27 -23.29
CA GLY A 9 27.13 -2.86 -23.68
C GLY A 9 28.24 -2.14 -22.92
N ASP A 10 28.80 -1.13 -23.55
CA ASP A 10 29.69 -0.14 -22.92
C ASP A 10 28.83 1.08 -22.58
N ALA A 11 28.24 1.06 -21.38
CA ALA A 11 27.37 2.14 -20.94
C ALA A 11 28.24 3.29 -20.42
N THR A 12 27.94 4.52 -20.85
CA THR A 12 28.70 5.67 -20.35
C THR A 12 28.37 5.94 -18.88
N PRO A 13 29.24 6.63 -18.13
CA PRO A 13 28.97 6.99 -16.74
C PRO A 13 27.64 7.73 -16.54
N GLU A 14 27.24 8.55 -17.51
CA GLU A 14 26.00 9.32 -17.51
C GLU A 14 24.77 8.41 -17.65
N GLU A 15 24.84 7.40 -18.53
CA GLU A 15 23.77 6.42 -18.70
C GLU A 15 23.58 5.56 -17.45
N VAL A 16 24.69 5.18 -16.80
CA VAL A 16 24.64 4.47 -15.52
C VAL A 16 23.97 5.33 -14.45
N ALA A 17 24.30 6.62 -14.38
CA ALA A 17 23.66 7.55 -13.44
C ALA A 17 22.15 7.67 -13.70
N ALA A 18 21.74 7.82 -14.97
CA ALA A 18 20.34 7.89 -15.35
C ALA A 18 19.57 6.61 -14.95
N LEU A 19 20.17 5.44 -15.16
CA LEU A 19 19.57 4.15 -14.79
C LEU A 19 19.38 4.02 -13.28
N VAL A 20 20.38 4.44 -12.49
CA VAL A 20 20.29 4.43 -11.03
C VAL A 20 19.18 5.36 -10.54
N VAL A 21 19.05 6.56 -11.12
CA VAL A 21 17.98 7.50 -10.77
C VAL A 21 16.61 6.89 -11.07
N ALA A 22 16.41 6.33 -12.26
CA ALA A 22 15.15 5.71 -12.65
C ALA A 22 14.77 4.53 -11.72
N LEU A 23 15.74 3.67 -11.37
CA LEU A 23 15.50 2.55 -10.46
C LEU A 23 15.13 3.01 -9.04
N ARG A 24 15.74 4.10 -8.56
CA ARG A 24 15.38 4.68 -7.25
C ARG A 24 13.96 5.21 -7.25
N ASP A 25 13.53 5.86 -8.31
CA ASP A 25 12.19 6.42 -8.44
C ASP A 25 11.11 5.31 -8.47
N ILE A 26 11.41 4.21 -9.17
CA ILE A 26 10.56 3.01 -9.19
C ILE A 26 10.47 2.39 -7.77
N SER A 27 11.59 2.25 -7.07
CA SER A 27 11.58 1.72 -5.70
C SER A 27 10.82 2.61 -4.71
N LEU A 28 10.84 3.93 -4.90
CA LEU A 28 10.09 4.87 -4.06
C LEU A 28 8.57 4.86 -4.35
N THR A 29 8.16 4.31 -5.49
CA THR A 29 6.75 4.17 -5.86
C THR A 29 6.09 2.95 -5.18
N GLU A 30 6.86 2.06 -4.54
CA GLU A 30 6.25 0.97 -3.77
C GLU A 30 5.45 1.49 -2.56
N GLN A 31 4.15 1.25 -2.64
CA GLN A 31 3.11 1.37 -1.62
C GLN A 31 2.79 2.78 -1.12
N LYS A 32 2.19 3.58 -2.02
CA LYS A 32 1.04 4.36 -1.55
C LYS A 32 -0.04 3.35 -1.14
N SER A 33 -0.14 3.06 0.17
CA SER A 33 -1.20 2.22 0.70
C SER A 33 -2.53 2.79 0.22
N GLU A 34 -3.27 2.01 -0.58
CA GLU A 34 -4.63 2.40 -0.92
C GLU A 34 -5.41 2.61 0.39
N PRO A 35 -6.21 3.69 0.51
CA PRO A 35 -7.02 3.88 1.68
C PRO A 35 -7.90 2.65 1.86
N SER A 36 -7.93 2.11 3.08
CA SER A 36 -8.82 0.99 3.37
C SER A 36 -10.25 1.38 3.01
N PRO A 37 -11.03 0.49 2.38
CA PRO A 37 -12.40 0.80 2.02
C PRO A 37 -13.19 1.20 3.27
N PRO A 38 -14.13 2.15 3.13
CA PRO A 38 -14.87 2.66 4.26
C PRO A 38 -15.64 1.54 4.96
N ARG A 39 -15.73 1.62 6.29
CA ARG A 39 -16.20 0.50 7.13
C ARG A 39 -17.65 0.12 6.86
N TRP A 40 -18.44 1.02 6.28
CA TRP A 40 -19.82 0.75 5.86
C TRP A 40 -19.91 -0.22 4.68
N ARG A 41 -18.87 -0.33 3.82
CA ARG A 41 -18.83 -1.26 2.68
C ARG A 41 -18.48 -2.70 3.06
N ALA A 42 -18.18 -2.99 4.33
CA ALA A 42 -17.76 -4.31 4.78
C ALA A 42 -18.83 -5.39 4.48
N PRO A 43 -18.53 -6.44 3.68
CA PRO A 43 -19.50 -7.50 3.37
C PRO A 43 -20.05 -8.23 4.61
N SER A 44 -19.26 -8.28 5.68
CA SER A 44 -19.66 -8.82 6.99
C SER A 44 -20.85 -8.09 7.63
N ARG A 45 -21.09 -6.81 7.29
CA ARG A 45 -22.32 -6.10 7.67
C ARG A 45 -23.55 -6.52 6.88
N ARG A 46 -23.40 -7.01 5.64
CA ARG A 46 -24.53 -7.53 4.84
C ARG A 46 -25.04 -8.87 5.36
N MET A 47 -24.14 -9.65 5.97
CA MET A 47 -24.44 -10.98 6.50
C MET A 47 -24.97 -10.97 7.93
N ARG A 48 -24.63 -9.95 8.74
CA ARG A 48 -25.14 -9.80 10.10
C ARG A 48 -26.38 -8.91 10.12
N GLY A 49 -27.56 -9.49 9.95
CA GLY A 49 -28.81 -8.82 10.35
C GLY A 49 -28.80 -8.53 11.86
N ASN A 50 -29.04 -7.27 12.25
CA ASN A 50 -29.22 -6.76 13.63
C ASN A 50 -28.42 -7.42 14.78
N VAL A 51 -27.19 -7.89 14.53
CA VAL A 51 -26.32 -8.44 15.58
C VAL A 51 -25.59 -7.28 16.29
N PRO A 52 -25.69 -7.15 17.62
CA PRO A 52 -24.96 -6.14 18.36
C PRO A 52 -23.44 -6.28 18.15
N PRO A 53 -22.71 -5.16 18.00
CA PRO A 53 -21.25 -5.20 17.89
C PRO A 53 -20.66 -5.83 19.17
N ARG A 54 -19.78 -6.82 18.99
CA ARG A 54 -19.05 -7.42 20.13
C ARG A 54 -18.07 -6.40 20.72
N PRO A 55 -17.85 -6.38 22.04
CA PRO A 55 -16.82 -5.54 22.65
C PRO A 55 -15.42 -5.86 22.08
N GLY A 56 -14.64 -4.84 21.75
CA GLY A 56 -13.30 -5.01 21.18
C GLY A 56 -12.62 -3.67 20.87
N LYS A 57 -11.33 -3.71 20.52
CA LYS A 57 -10.59 -2.48 20.19
C LYS A 57 -11.24 -1.77 18.99
N GLY A 58 -11.58 -0.49 19.15
CA GLY A 58 -12.13 0.35 18.09
C GLY A 58 -13.62 0.19 17.79
N THR A 59 -14.35 -0.65 18.53
CA THR A 59 -15.79 -0.91 18.28
C THR A 59 -16.68 0.27 18.67
N TRP A 60 -16.36 0.96 19.78
CA TRP A 60 -17.00 2.23 20.17
C TRP A 60 -16.85 3.35 19.14
N ARG A 61 -15.71 3.42 18.44
CA ARG A 61 -15.53 4.38 17.33
C ARG A 61 -16.35 3.98 16.11
N ALA A 62 -16.49 2.67 15.85
CA ALA A 62 -17.28 2.15 14.74
C ALA A 62 -18.81 2.21 14.96
N SER A 63 -19.28 2.48 16.18
CA SER A 63 -20.71 2.62 16.50
C SER A 63 -21.24 4.05 16.30
N GLY A 64 -20.39 5.08 16.42
CA GLY A 64 -20.82 6.48 16.42
C GLY A 64 -20.44 7.30 15.19
N LEU A 65 -19.59 6.78 14.29
CA LEU A 65 -19.11 7.52 13.12
C LEU A 65 -19.51 6.82 11.81
N PRO A 66 -20.13 7.55 10.85
CA PRO A 66 -20.05 7.20 9.45
C PRO A 66 -18.65 7.58 8.93
N GLU A 67 -17.85 6.59 8.57
CA GLU A 67 -16.63 6.75 7.75
C GLU A 67 -16.83 5.94 6.46
#